data_AF-A0A1Q9V8U2-F1
#
_entry.id   AF-A0A1Q9V8U2-F1
#
_cell.length_a   1.000
_cell.length_b   1.000
_cell.length_c   1.000
_cell.angle_alpha   90.00
_cell.angle_beta   90.00
_cell.angle_gamma   90.00
#
_symmetry.space_group_name_H-M   'P 1'
#
loop_
_entity.id
_entity.type
_entity.pdbx_description
1 polymer ?
#
loop_
_entity_poly.entity_id
_entity_poly.type
_entity_poly.pdbx_seq_one_letter_code
_entity_poly.pdbx_strand_id
1 'polypeptide(L)'
;MAGVPLLLGFISKELMLDAFFEMPGPAWVSALVVAGGVLTSVFTFAYSGRIVLGALAGRSGRLVPEGAPAFLAVPAIAAAAGLAFGVVPFPLDSWISSAATATIGQEESVYLTLWHGLTPALAASVVVMLVGTALVLARHRVQAVMAPLALPISGLAVVDRLRAGTISLGVVVGGWAGSRSPRLHLAIPPVCLALFALIGVFVLRDLPPVVGEPSRPTDWVLVALVVVGTLGAVLARTRIAAIVVLGVVGFTMTLWYFALGAADVAITQLLVEILTVCVMVLLLRRLPLRFQREKKRPRIVAAVVAVGAGVATTLGVWAFTGRREMSEAAAYYLREGEELTGGANIVNTILVDFRALDTLGELTVLGVAGIAMAVLLHGRRPAPTRSAHLDTSTPLADAAVNSVFVRSITRLLGPVIIALSMILLLRGHQEPGGGFNAALIGGAGFALLYLAAPSDTSARVKWPYMVLIGAGVAIATATGFLGYADGSFLRPLHAELFGMKLTSALVFDVGVYLAVIGVVLAAFNLLGRQRRVVHDDEPTMIKEVSHR
;
A
#
# COMPACT_ATOMS: atom_id res chain seq x y z
N MET A 1 12.45 19.62 -56.97
CA MET A 1 11.88 20.36 -55.81
C MET A 1 11.03 21.55 -56.24
N ALA A 2 11.60 22.57 -56.90
CA ALA A 2 10.86 23.79 -57.25
C ALA A 2 9.76 23.58 -58.33
N GLY A 3 9.91 22.58 -59.21
CA GLY A 3 9.01 22.35 -60.35
C GLY A 3 9.40 23.23 -61.54
N VAL A 4 10.65 23.14 -61.96
CA VAL A 4 11.19 23.89 -63.11
C VAL A 4 11.04 23.01 -64.36
N PRO A 5 10.63 23.57 -65.51
CA PRO A 5 10.50 22.82 -66.76
C PRO A 5 11.75 21.99 -67.09
N LEU A 6 11.55 20.88 -67.81
CA LEU A 6 12.57 19.86 -68.16
C LEU A 6 13.02 18.94 -67.02
N LEU A 7 12.60 19.19 -65.77
CA LEU A 7 12.87 18.30 -64.64
C LEU A 7 11.63 17.48 -64.28
N LEU A 8 11.85 16.26 -63.78
CA LEU A 8 10.77 15.35 -63.32
C LEU A 8 9.82 16.01 -62.30
N GLY A 9 10.37 16.91 -61.47
CA GLY A 9 9.59 17.64 -60.48
C GLY A 9 8.58 18.65 -61.05
N PHE A 10 8.71 19.04 -62.33
CA PHE A 10 7.70 19.86 -63.02
C PHE A 10 6.50 18.99 -63.41
N ILE A 11 6.74 17.87 -64.08
CA ILE A 11 5.71 16.89 -64.46
C ILE A 11 4.90 16.46 -63.23
N SER A 12 5.59 16.10 -62.13
CA SER A 12 4.93 15.70 -60.89
C SER A 12 4.05 16.80 -60.26
N LYS A 13 4.45 18.07 -60.33
CA LYS A 13 3.64 19.19 -59.80
C LYS A 13 2.48 19.54 -60.71
N GLU A 14 2.68 19.47 -62.03
CA GLU A 14 1.63 19.73 -63.01
C GLU A 14 0.53 18.68 -62.87
N LEU A 15 0.87 17.39 -62.83
CA LEU A 15 -0.09 16.31 -62.55
C LEU A 15 -0.81 16.45 -61.21
N MET A 16 -0.11 16.87 -60.15
CA MET A 16 -0.74 17.13 -58.86
C MET A 16 -1.75 18.28 -58.94
N LEU A 17 -1.44 19.35 -59.68
CA LEU A 17 -2.35 20.48 -59.88
C LEU A 17 -3.53 20.11 -60.76
N ASP A 18 -3.33 19.35 -61.84
CA ASP A 18 -4.40 18.81 -62.68
C ASP A 18 -5.35 17.95 -61.83
N ALA A 19 -4.82 17.05 -61.00
CA ALA A 19 -5.63 16.25 -60.07
C ALA A 19 -6.42 17.12 -59.06
N PHE A 20 -5.89 18.28 -58.64
CA PHE A 20 -6.63 19.21 -57.78
C PHE A 20 -7.76 19.94 -58.53
N PHE A 21 -7.59 20.21 -59.83
CA PHE A 21 -8.64 20.79 -60.67
C PHE A 21 -9.78 19.80 -60.95
N GLU A 22 -9.46 18.51 -61.09
CA GLU A 22 -10.42 17.43 -61.34
C GLU A 22 -11.04 16.84 -60.06
N MET A 23 -10.70 17.40 -58.89
CA MET A 23 -11.17 16.90 -57.60
C MET A 23 -12.71 16.88 -57.52
N PRO A 24 -13.33 15.72 -57.23
CA PRO A 24 -14.77 15.62 -57.13
C PRO A 24 -15.30 16.37 -55.90
N GLY A 25 -16.37 17.13 -56.09
CA GLY A 25 -17.04 17.88 -55.03
C GLY A 25 -17.49 19.28 -55.45
N PRO A 26 -17.95 20.11 -54.50
CA PRO A 26 -18.33 21.48 -54.77
C PRO A 26 -17.15 22.30 -55.31
N ALA A 27 -17.40 23.15 -56.32
CA ALA A 27 -16.36 23.94 -56.99
C ALA A 27 -15.54 24.85 -56.06
N TRP A 28 -16.08 25.23 -54.90
CA TRP A 28 -15.35 26.04 -53.91
C TRP A 28 -14.28 25.21 -53.16
N VAL A 29 -14.47 23.90 -52.99
CA VAL A 29 -13.49 23.00 -52.35
C VAL A 29 -12.31 22.79 -53.29
N SER A 30 -12.55 22.46 -54.56
CA SER A 30 -11.48 22.32 -55.55
C SER A 30 -10.73 23.65 -55.72
N ALA A 31 -11.42 24.78 -55.77
CA ALA A 31 -10.77 26.10 -55.80
C ALA A 31 -9.88 26.37 -54.58
N LEU A 32 -10.31 26.01 -53.36
CA LEU A 32 -9.50 26.16 -52.15
C LEU A 32 -8.29 25.23 -52.13
N VAL A 33 -8.44 23.97 -52.57
CA VAL A 33 -7.35 23.00 -52.65
C VAL A 33 -6.32 23.42 -53.70
N VAL A 34 -6.77 23.83 -54.89
CA VAL A 34 -5.90 24.40 -55.93
C VAL A 34 -5.19 25.64 -55.39
N ALA A 35 -5.90 26.58 -54.76
CA ALA A 35 -5.29 27.79 -54.19
C ALA A 35 -4.24 27.46 -53.11
N GLY A 36 -4.55 26.51 -52.22
CA GLY A 36 -3.63 26.02 -51.20
C GLY A 36 -2.42 25.29 -51.78
N GLY A 37 -2.62 24.47 -52.82
CA GLY A 37 -1.57 23.76 -53.56
C GLY A 37 -0.65 24.71 -54.32
N VAL A 38 -1.21 25.72 -54.98
CA VAL A 38 -0.48 26.81 -55.66
C VAL A 38 0.32 27.60 -54.63
N LEU A 39 -0.29 28.03 -53.53
CA LEU A 39 0.39 28.79 -52.46
C LEU A 39 1.55 27.98 -51.84
N THR A 40 1.32 26.70 -51.55
CA THR A 40 2.35 25.78 -51.04
C THR A 40 3.48 25.58 -52.06
N SER A 41 3.13 25.47 -53.35
CA SER A 41 4.09 25.34 -54.44
C SER A 41 4.90 26.61 -54.65
N VAL A 42 4.30 27.80 -54.49
CA VAL A 42 4.97 29.11 -54.48
C VAL A 42 6.01 29.17 -53.36
N PHE A 43 5.64 28.82 -52.12
CA PHE A 43 6.59 28.78 -51.01
C PHE A 43 7.67 27.71 -51.23
N THR A 44 7.32 26.59 -51.85
CA THR A 44 8.27 25.54 -52.23
C THR A 44 9.31 26.01 -53.23
N PHE A 45 8.85 26.73 -54.25
CA PHE A 45 9.71 27.39 -55.23
C PHE A 45 10.60 28.43 -54.53
N ALA A 46 10.01 29.24 -53.64
CA ALA A 46 10.72 30.30 -52.94
C ALA A 46 11.83 29.79 -52.00
N TYR A 47 11.57 28.76 -51.19
CA TYR A 47 12.62 28.19 -50.35
C TYR A 47 13.68 27.46 -51.19
N SER A 48 13.30 26.80 -52.28
CA SER A 48 14.25 26.14 -53.20
C SER A 48 15.20 27.16 -53.83
N GLY A 49 14.66 28.29 -54.31
CA GLY A 49 15.45 29.40 -54.83
C GLY A 49 16.34 30.05 -53.76
N ARG A 50 15.84 30.18 -52.52
CA ARG A 50 16.64 30.65 -51.37
C ARG A 50 17.81 29.71 -51.07
N ILE A 51 17.63 28.39 -51.16
CA ILE A 51 18.72 27.42 -50.96
C ILE A 51 19.79 27.60 -52.05
N VAL A 52 19.39 27.60 -53.32
CA VAL A 52 20.33 27.70 -54.46
C VAL A 52 21.06 29.04 -54.46
N LEU A 53 20.34 30.16 -54.38
CA LEU A 53 20.95 31.48 -54.36
C LEU A 53 21.75 31.72 -53.08
N GLY A 54 21.32 31.18 -51.93
CA GLY A 54 22.06 31.26 -50.68
C GLY A 54 23.37 30.47 -50.71
N ALA A 55 23.39 29.32 -51.41
CA ALA A 55 24.60 28.54 -51.64
C ALA A 55 25.56 29.23 -52.63
N LEU A 56 25.03 29.84 -53.70
CA LEU A 56 25.82 30.52 -54.74
C LEU A 56 26.27 31.93 -54.35
N ALA A 57 25.59 32.60 -53.41
CA ALA A 57 25.91 33.97 -52.98
C ALA A 57 27.23 34.11 -52.20
N GLY A 58 27.98 33.01 -52.03
CA GLY A 58 29.35 33.00 -51.54
C GLY A 58 29.50 33.37 -50.06
N ARG A 59 30.26 32.57 -49.32
CA ARG A 59 30.90 33.02 -48.08
C ARG A 59 32.37 33.23 -48.37
N SER A 60 32.91 34.40 -48.04
CA SER A 60 34.35 34.64 -47.99
C SER A 60 34.93 33.85 -46.80
N GLY A 61 35.24 32.58 -47.03
CA GLY A 61 35.77 31.66 -46.02
C GLY A 61 36.86 30.78 -46.61
N ARG A 62 37.66 30.18 -45.73
CA ARG A 62 38.77 29.28 -46.06
C ARG A 62 38.29 28.17 -47.00
N LEU A 63 38.96 28.00 -48.14
CA LEU A 63 38.66 26.95 -49.11
C LEU A 63 38.77 25.58 -48.41
N VAL A 64 37.65 24.88 -48.28
CA VAL A 64 37.61 23.50 -47.80
C VAL A 64 37.92 22.60 -49.01
N PRO A 65 38.76 21.56 -48.88
CA PRO A 65 39.01 20.63 -49.98
C PRO A 65 37.70 20.03 -50.48
N GLU A 66 37.56 19.96 -51.81
CA GLU A 66 36.39 19.37 -52.47
C GLU A 66 36.25 17.89 -52.10
N GLY A 67 35.00 17.42 -51.97
CA GLY A 67 34.72 16.03 -51.64
C GLY A 67 35.22 15.07 -52.71
N ALA A 68 35.52 13.83 -52.31
CA ALA A 68 35.95 12.80 -53.25
C ALA A 68 34.90 12.60 -54.37
N PRO A 69 35.32 12.31 -55.63
CA PRO A 69 34.40 12.11 -56.75
C PRO A 69 33.30 11.08 -56.48
N ALA A 70 33.60 10.03 -55.70
CA ALA A 70 32.62 9.01 -55.30
C ALA A 70 31.50 9.58 -54.40
N PHE A 71 31.81 10.55 -53.53
CA PHE A 71 30.81 11.22 -52.70
C PHE A 71 29.90 12.12 -53.53
N LEU A 72 30.44 12.77 -54.56
CA LEU A 72 29.68 13.61 -55.50
C LEU A 72 28.87 12.79 -56.50
N ALA A 73 29.31 11.57 -56.82
CA ALA A 73 28.62 10.69 -57.77
C ALA A 73 27.18 10.37 -57.33
N VAL A 74 26.94 10.12 -56.04
CA VAL A 74 25.60 9.77 -55.53
C VAL A 74 24.56 10.88 -55.76
N PRO A 75 24.75 12.13 -55.29
CA PRO A 75 23.81 13.21 -55.58
C PRO A 75 23.78 13.59 -57.07
N ALA A 76 24.90 13.45 -57.79
CA ALA A 76 24.94 13.69 -59.24
C ALA A 76 24.08 12.70 -60.02
N ILE A 77 24.13 11.40 -59.68
CA ILE A 77 23.27 10.38 -60.28
C ILE A 77 21.79 10.69 -60.00
N ALA A 78 21.43 11.08 -58.77
CA ALA A 78 20.06 11.45 -58.43
C ALA A 78 19.57 12.70 -59.19
N ALA A 79 20.42 13.74 -59.31
CA ALA A 79 20.11 14.94 -60.08
C ALA A 79 20.01 14.64 -61.59
N ALA A 80 20.93 13.83 -62.13
CA ALA A 80 20.93 13.39 -63.51
C ALA A 80 19.70 12.55 -63.83
N ALA A 81 19.28 11.64 -62.95
CA ALA A 81 18.04 10.88 -63.09
C ALA A 81 16.81 11.82 -63.09
N GLY A 82 16.77 12.81 -62.21
CA GLY A 82 15.69 13.81 -62.18
C GLY A 82 15.58 14.65 -63.47
N LEU A 83 16.70 14.89 -64.16
CA LEU A 83 16.73 15.54 -65.47
C LEU A 83 16.39 14.56 -66.59
N ALA A 84 17.00 13.38 -66.61
CA ALA A 84 16.82 12.34 -67.63
C ALA A 84 15.35 11.91 -67.73
N PHE A 85 14.72 11.59 -66.59
CA PHE A 85 13.30 11.25 -66.53
C PHE A 85 12.39 12.48 -66.64
N GLY A 86 12.92 13.70 -66.46
CA GLY A 86 12.17 14.92 -66.77
C GLY A 86 12.02 15.13 -68.27
N VAL A 87 13.08 14.90 -69.04
CA VAL A 87 13.08 15.03 -70.50
C VAL A 87 12.43 13.82 -71.16
N VAL A 88 12.66 12.63 -70.62
CA VAL A 88 12.21 11.34 -71.16
C VAL A 88 11.41 10.57 -70.09
N PRO A 89 10.14 10.95 -69.84
CA PRO A 89 9.38 10.41 -68.71
C PRO A 89 8.70 9.06 -68.99
N PHE A 90 8.47 8.70 -70.26
CA PHE A 90 7.70 7.51 -70.67
C PHE A 90 8.13 6.17 -70.04
N PRO A 91 9.41 5.91 -69.67
CA PRO A 91 9.75 4.65 -69.01
C PRO A 91 9.06 4.47 -67.65
N LEU A 92 8.68 5.58 -67.00
CA LEU A 92 8.04 5.58 -65.69
C LEU A 92 6.53 5.34 -65.75
N ASP A 93 5.87 5.57 -66.89
CA ASP A 93 4.41 5.46 -67.04
C ASP A 93 3.89 4.10 -66.57
N SER A 94 4.52 3.01 -67.04
CA SER A 94 4.12 1.64 -66.69
C SER A 94 4.27 1.34 -65.19
N TRP A 95 5.33 1.83 -64.57
CA TRP A 95 5.61 1.62 -63.15
C TRP A 95 4.67 2.44 -62.26
N ILE A 96 4.43 3.70 -62.62
CA ILE A 96 3.52 4.58 -61.87
C ILE A 96 2.06 4.12 -62.06
N SER A 97 1.64 3.76 -63.27
CA SER A 97 0.30 3.23 -63.53
C SER A 97 0.02 1.96 -62.73
N SER A 98 1.01 1.04 -62.67
CA SER A 98 0.91 -0.17 -61.86
C SER A 98 0.79 0.14 -60.37
N ALA A 99 1.57 1.10 -59.86
CA ALA A 99 1.52 1.53 -58.46
C ALA A 99 0.21 2.25 -58.11
N ALA A 100 -0.28 3.11 -59.00
CA ALA A 100 -1.55 3.81 -58.85
C ALA A 100 -2.72 2.81 -58.85
N THR A 101 -2.75 1.90 -59.83
CA THR A 101 -3.75 0.82 -59.93
C THR A 101 -3.75 -0.05 -58.67
N ALA A 102 -2.59 -0.43 -58.16
CA ALA A 102 -2.48 -1.21 -56.93
C ALA A 102 -2.94 -0.44 -55.67
N THR A 103 -2.79 0.87 -55.63
CA THR A 103 -3.19 1.71 -54.48
C THR A 103 -4.69 2.01 -54.48
N ILE A 104 -5.26 2.26 -55.66
CA ILE A 104 -6.67 2.66 -55.85
C ILE A 104 -7.59 1.42 -55.98
N GLY A 105 -7.06 0.30 -56.50
CA GLY A 105 -7.82 -0.92 -56.74
C GLY A 105 -8.67 -0.88 -58.02
N GLN A 106 -8.43 0.09 -58.90
CA GLN A 106 -9.05 0.23 -60.24
C GLN A 106 -7.94 0.48 -61.27
N GLU A 107 -8.13 0.00 -62.50
CA GLU A 107 -7.17 0.23 -63.58
C GLU A 107 -7.03 1.73 -63.85
N GLU A 108 -5.84 2.27 -63.54
CA GLU A 108 -5.52 3.68 -63.69
C GLU A 108 -4.28 3.81 -64.59
N SER A 109 -4.44 4.46 -65.74
CA SER A 109 -3.35 4.72 -66.69
C SER A 109 -2.81 6.13 -66.51
N VAL A 110 -1.59 6.25 -65.97
CA VAL A 110 -0.88 7.52 -65.80
C VAL A 110 0.07 7.71 -66.97
N TYR A 111 -0.13 8.79 -67.71
CA TYR A 111 0.75 9.20 -68.80
C TYR A 111 1.55 10.42 -68.38
N LEU A 112 2.88 10.28 -68.26
CA LEU A 112 3.75 11.40 -67.95
C LEU A 112 4.18 12.06 -69.27
N THR A 113 3.72 13.27 -69.52
CA THR A 113 4.25 14.07 -70.65
C THR A 113 4.98 15.31 -70.15
N LEU A 114 5.97 15.78 -70.91
CA LEU A 114 6.69 17.00 -70.60
C LEU A 114 5.83 18.26 -70.87
N TRP A 115 4.83 18.13 -71.74
CA TRP A 115 3.99 19.22 -72.19
C TRP A 115 2.57 18.70 -72.49
N HIS A 116 1.63 19.05 -71.60
CA HIS A 116 0.22 18.64 -71.69
C HIS A 116 -0.63 19.60 -72.55
N GLY A 117 -0.03 20.62 -73.17
CA GLY A 117 -0.76 21.69 -73.88
C GLY A 117 -1.07 22.90 -72.99
N LEU A 118 -1.94 23.81 -73.46
CA LEU A 118 -2.38 24.97 -72.67
C LEU A 118 -3.46 24.54 -71.67
N THR A 119 -3.06 23.96 -70.54
CA THR A 119 -3.97 23.51 -69.46
C THR A 119 -4.07 24.54 -68.31
N PRO A 120 -5.15 24.50 -67.50
CA PRO A 120 -5.24 25.27 -66.26
C PRO A 120 -4.10 24.99 -65.27
N ALA A 121 -3.60 23.75 -65.18
CA ALA A 121 -2.44 23.43 -64.34
C ALA A 121 -1.14 24.04 -64.86
N LEU A 122 -0.94 24.13 -66.18
CA LEU A 122 0.19 24.85 -66.75
C LEU A 122 0.11 26.34 -66.38
N ALA A 123 -1.06 26.96 -66.50
CA ALA A 123 -1.27 28.35 -66.09
C ALA A 123 -0.97 28.56 -64.60
N ALA A 124 -1.45 27.66 -63.73
CA ALA A 124 -1.14 27.68 -62.31
C ALA A 124 0.36 27.51 -62.03
N SER A 125 1.06 26.64 -62.78
CA SER A 125 2.51 26.43 -62.67
C SER A 125 3.29 27.68 -63.11
N VAL A 126 2.86 28.37 -64.17
CA VAL A 126 3.43 29.65 -64.59
C VAL A 126 3.25 30.71 -63.49
N VAL A 127 2.06 30.79 -62.88
CA VAL A 127 1.81 31.66 -61.72
C VAL A 127 2.73 31.31 -60.54
N VAL A 128 2.89 30.02 -60.23
CA VAL A 128 3.82 29.55 -59.18
C VAL A 128 5.24 30.04 -59.44
N MET A 129 5.72 29.92 -60.68
CA MET A 129 7.07 30.34 -61.06
C MET A 129 7.24 31.86 -61.03
N LEU A 130 6.27 32.63 -61.54
CA LEU A 130 6.32 34.09 -61.54
C LEU A 130 6.28 34.66 -60.11
N VAL A 131 5.30 34.22 -59.30
CA VAL A 131 5.15 34.66 -57.92
C VAL A 131 6.32 34.16 -57.06
N GLY A 132 6.72 32.90 -57.24
CA GLY A 132 7.88 32.32 -56.57
C GLY A 132 9.17 33.09 -56.87
N THR A 133 9.42 33.43 -58.14
CA THR A 133 10.58 34.23 -58.55
C THR A 133 10.52 35.62 -57.92
N ALA A 134 9.36 36.28 -57.94
CA ALA A 134 9.18 37.58 -57.28
C ALA A 134 9.48 37.51 -55.77
N LEU A 135 9.02 36.47 -55.07
CA LEU A 135 9.33 36.25 -53.65
C LEU A 135 10.83 36.02 -53.39
N VAL A 136 11.51 35.27 -54.27
CA VAL A 136 12.96 35.01 -54.17
C VAL A 136 13.78 36.28 -54.38
N LEU A 137 13.40 37.11 -55.35
CA LEU A 137 14.04 38.40 -55.61
C LEU A 137 13.76 39.39 -54.46
N ALA A 138 12.56 39.37 -53.90
CA ALA A 138 12.16 40.20 -52.76
C ALA A 138 12.52 39.60 -51.38
N ARG A 139 13.33 38.53 -51.32
CA ARG A 139 13.59 37.73 -50.10
C ARG A 139 13.97 38.54 -48.86
N HIS A 140 14.73 39.63 -49.01
CA HIS A 140 15.16 40.47 -47.89
C HIS A 140 13.98 41.26 -47.30
N ARG A 141 13.07 41.74 -48.14
CA ARG A 141 11.83 42.41 -47.71
C ARG A 141 10.86 41.41 -47.09
N VAL A 142 10.68 40.24 -47.73
CA VAL A 142 9.82 39.16 -47.20
C VAL A 142 10.31 38.71 -45.82
N GLN A 143 11.62 38.51 -45.64
CA GLN A 143 12.19 38.13 -44.35
C GLN A 143 12.01 39.22 -43.29
N ALA A 144 12.16 40.50 -43.63
CA ALA A 144 11.94 41.60 -42.70
C ALA A 144 10.48 41.67 -42.22
N VAL A 145 9.52 41.40 -43.11
CA VAL A 145 8.09 41.35 -42.77
C VAL A 145 7.74 40.09 -41.98
N MET A 146 8.30 38.93 -42.32
CA MET A 146 7.96 37.66 -41.67
C MET A 146 8.67 37.44 -40.33
N ALA A 147 9.81 38.08 -40.07
CA ALA A 147 10.55 37.95 -38.81
C ALA A 147 9.70 38.22 -37.54
N PRO A 148 8.86 39.28 -37.46
CA PRO A 148 7.99 39.50 -36.30
C PRO A 148 6.75 38.57 -36.27
N LEU A 149 6.43 37.88 -37.36
CA LEU A 149 5.26 37.00 -37.52
C LEU A 149 5.57 35.53 -37.18
N ALA A 150 6.75 35.22 -36.64
CA ALA A 150 7.09 33.87 -36.22
C ALA A 150 6.09 33.37 -35.14
N LEU A 151 5.49 32.21 -35.39
CA LEU A 151 4.56 31.60 -34.43
C LEU A 151 5.27 31.39 -33.09
N PRO A 152 4.74 31.89 -31.96
CA PRO A 152 5.40 31.84 -30.66
C PRO A 152 5.47 30.43 -30.05
N ILE A 153 4.97 29.42 -30.75
CA ILE A 153 4.85 28.04 -30.28
C ILE A 153 5.54 27.12 -31.29
N SER A 154 6.58 26.42 -30.84
CA SER A 154 7.17 25.30 -31.57
C SER A 154 6.40 24.02 -31.26
N GLY A 155 6.29 23.11 -32.24
CA GLY A 155 5.64 21.80 -32.04
C GLY A 155 6.29 20.99 -30.91
N LEU A 156 7.61 21.10 -30.76
CA LEU A 156 8.35 20.48 -29.65
C LEU A 156 7.92 21.02 -28.28
N ALA A 157 7.72 22.35 -28.17
CA ALA A 157 7.29 22.95 -26.91
C ALA A 157 5.90 22.45 -26.46
N VAL A 158 5.02 22.08 -27.39
CA VAL A 158 3.71 21.48 -27.06
C VAL A 158 3.90 20.10 -26.44
N VAL A 159 4.74 19.26 -27.04
CA VAL A 159 5.03 17.91 -26.53
C VAL A 159 5.68 17.97 -25.15
N ASP A 160 6.65 18.86 -24.95
CA ASP A 160 7.31 19.04 -23.66
C ASP A 160 6.34 19.51 -22.57
N ARG A 161 5.41 20.41 -22.89
CA ARG A 161 4.37 20.84 -21.96
C ARG A 161 3.42 19.71 -21.57
N LEU A 162 3.02 18.87 -22.53
CA LEU A 162 2.16 17.71 -22.24
C LEU A 162 2.86 16.70 -21.33
N ARG A 163 4.14 16.42 -21.61
CA ARG A 163 4.96 15.56 -20.75
C ARG A 163 5.11 16.13 -19.34
N ALA A 164 5.47 17.41 -19.23
CA ALA A 164 5.61 18.09 -17.95
C ALA A 164 4.30 18.11 -17.16
N GLY A 165 3.17 18.38 -17.83
CA GLY A 165 1.83 18.32 -17.26
C GLY A 165 1.51 16.94 -16.69
N THR A 166 1.80 15.88 -17.45
CA THR A 166 1.60 14.49 -17.01
C THR A 166 2.43 14.16 -15.77
N ILE A 167 3.71 14.55 -15.75
CA ILE A 167 4.59 14.35 -14.58
C ILE A 167 4.05 15.13 -13.37
N SER A 168 3.64 16.37 -13.57
CA SER A 168 3.11 17.22 -12.50
C SER A 168 1.85 16.62 -11.87
N LEU A 169 0.96 16.08 -12.70
CA LEU A 169 -0.24 15.37 -12.25
C LEU A 169 0.13 14.11 -11.48
N GLY A 170 1.12 13.34 -11.95
CA GLY A 170 1.66 12.18 -11.26
C GLY A 170 2.21 12.51 -9.87
N VAL A 171 2.91 13.65 -9.71
CA VAL A 171 3.41 14.12 -8.41
C VAL A 171 2.26 14.52 -7.48
N VAL A 172 1.23 15.18 -7.99
CA VAL A 172 0.07 15.58 -7.18
C VAL A 172 -0.69 14.34 -6.68
N VAL A 173 -1.02 13.40 -7.57
CA VAL A 173 -1.73 12.17 -7.22
C VAL A 173 -0.85 11.30 -6.30
N GLY A 174 0.43 11.14 -6.65
CA GLY A 174 1.40 10.38 -5.87
C GLY A 174 1.69 10.97 -4.50
N GLY A 175 1.58 12.29 -4.32
CA GLY A 175 1.79 12.95 -3.03
C GLY A 175 0.78 12.53 -1.96
N TRP A 176 -0.45 12.18 -2.36
CA TRP A 176 -1.51 11.76 -1.44
C TRP A 176 -1.25 10.34 -0.94
N ALA A 177 -0.87 9.43 -1.84
CA ALA A 177 -0.56 8.05 -1.49
C ALA A 177 0.86 7.88 -0.89
N GLY A 178 1.80 8.76 -1.25
CA GLY A 178 3.22 8.66 -0.92
C GLY A 178 3.60 9.19 0.47
N SER A 179 2.64 9.67 1.27
CA SER A 179 2.91 10.12 2.63
C SER A 179 3.43 8.97 3.48
N ARG A 180 4.62 9.15 4.08
CA ARG A 180 5.21 8.22 5.04
C ARG A 180 4.57 8.30 6.44
N SER A 181 3.64 9.23 6.64
CA SER A 181 2.93 9.35 7.91
C SER A 181 1.80 8.32 7.98
N PRO A 182 1.76 7.44 9.00
CA PRO A 182 0.66 6.47 9.16
C PRO A 182 -0.70 7.13 9.34
N ARG A 183 -0.75 8.40 9.78
CA ARG A 183 -1.98 9.11 10.18
C ARG A 183 -3.00 9.17 9.05
N LEU A 184 -2.56 9.46 7.82
CA LEU A 184 -3.44 9.57 6.66
C LEU A 184 -4.04 8.20 6.34
N HIS A 185 -3.18 7.19 6.26
CA HIS A 185 -3.56 5.81 5.90
C HIS A 185 -4.47 5.18 6.96
N LEU A 186 -4.24 5.48 8.25
CA LEU A 186 -5.10 5.03 9.35
C LEU A 186 -6.43 5.78 9.44
N ALA A 187 -6.56 6.95 8.82
CA ALA A 187 -7.82 7.69 8.78
C ALA A 187 -8.77 7.19 7.68
N ILE A 188 -8.27 6.46 6.67
CA ILE A 188 -9.09 5.97 5.56
C ILE A 188 -10.17 4.97 6.04
N PRO A 189 -9.84 3.89 6.79
CA PRO A 189 -10.86 2.95 7.27
C PRO A 189 -12.01 3.58 8.07
N PRO A 190 -11.77 4.45 9.09
CA PRO A 190 -12.87 5.08 9.83
C PRO A 190 -13.68 6.06 8.97
N VAL A 191 -13.09 6.73 7.98
CA VAL A 191 -13.82 7.56 7.02
C VAL A 191 -14.71 6.70 6.13
N CYS A 192 -14.21 5.58 5.61
CA CYS A 192 -15.01 4.63 4.84
C CYS A 192 -16.15 4.05 5.67
N LEU A 193 -15.90 3.71 6.95
CA LEU A 193 -16.94 3.22 7.86
C LEU A 193 -18.03 4.27 8.10
N ALA A 194 -17.66 5.52 8.31
CA ALA A 194 -18.61 6.62 8.45
C ALA A 194 -19.43 6.84 7.15
N LEU A 195 -18.79 6.72 5.99
CA LEU A 195 -19.46 6.80 4.69
C LEU A 195 -20.44 5.63 4.48
N PHE A 196 -20.04 4.40 4.82
CA PHE A 196 -20.92 3.24 4.72
C PHE A 196 -22.12 3.34 5.66
N ALA A 197 -21.93 3.82 6.88
CA ALA A 197 -23.05 4.08 7.78
C ALA A 197 -23.97 5.18 7.23
N LEU A 198 -23.41 6.26 6.68
CA LEU A 198 -24.19 7.32 6.05
C LEU A 198 -25.04 6.79 4.88
N ILE A 199 -24.44 6.00 4.00
CA ILE A 199 -25.15 5.32 2.90
C ILE A 199 -26.21 4.38 3.47
N GLY A 200 -25.86 3.59 4.49
CA GLY A 200 -26.76 2.64 5.15
C GLY A 200 -28.01 3.30 5.71
N VAL A 201 -27.88 4.49 6.32
CA VAL A 201 -29.02 5.29 6.83
C VAL A 201 -30.01 5.68 5.72
N PHE A 202 -29.53 5.94 4.50
CA PHE A 202 -30.41 6.30 3.37
C PHE A 202 -30.92 5.08 2.59
N VAL A 203 -30.21 3.95 2.62
CA VAL A 203 -30.54 2.74 1.87
C VAL A 203 -31.44 1.79 2.65
N LEU A 204 -31.20 1.60 3.94
CA LEU A 204 -31.98 0.71 4.80
C LEU A 204 -33.25 1.42 5.25
N ARG A 205 -34.39 1.08 4.63
CA ARG A 205 -35.70 1.68 4.95
C ARG A 205 -36.40 1.00 6.12
N ASP A 206 -36.27 -0.31 6.22
CA ASP A 206 -36.92 -1.13 7.24
C ASP A 206 -35.87 -2.04 7.91
N LEU A 207 -35.87 -2.07 9.24
CA LEU A 207 -35.06 -2.97 10.04
C LEU A 207 -35.97 -4.02 10.70
N PRO A 208 -35.60 -5.32 10.76
CA PRO A 208 -36.39 -6.32 11.45
C PRO A 208 -36.61 -5.95 12.92
N PRO A 209 -37.72 -6.36 13.55
CA PRO A 209 -37.98 -6.02 14.95
C PRO A 209 -36.89 -6.58 15.88
N VAL A 210 -36.69 -5.89 17.01
CA VAL A 210 -35.78 -6.36 18.06
C VAL A 210 -36.41 -7.59 18.72
N VAL A 211 -35.59 -8.63 18.91
CA VAL A 211 -35.95 -9.89 19.56
C VAL A 211 -35.46 -9.86 21.00
N GLY A 212 -36.35 -10.16 21.94
CA GLY A 212 -36.05 -10.21 23.37
C GLY A 212 -35.68 -8.85 23.97
N GLU A 213 -34.96 -8.88 25.09
CA GLU A 213 -34.47 -7.70 25.81
C GLU A 213 -32.95 -7.58 25.68
N PRO A 214 -32.43 -6.80 24.71
CA PRO A 214 -31.00 -6.72 24.44
C PRO A 214 -30.21 -5.89 25.47
N SER A 215 -30.89 -5.20 26.39
CA SER A 215 -30.26 -4.32 27.38
C SER A 215 -30.94 -4.46 28.73
N ARG A 216 -30.14 -4.56 29.79
CA ARG A 216 -30.60 -4.54 31.19
C ARG A 216 -30.26 -3.21 31.84
N PRO A 217 -31.01 -2.77 32.87
CA PRO A 217 -30.71 -1.53 33.59
C PRO A 217 -29.27 -1.49 34.17
N THR A 218 -28.74 -2.65 34.59
CA THR A 218 -27.38 -2.78 35.12
C THR A 218 -26.29 -2.50 34.09
N ASP A 219 -26.58 -2.69 32.79
CA ASP A 219 -25.59 -2.53 31.72
C ASP A 219 -25.14 -1.07 31.61
N TRP A 220 -26.01 -0.11 31.95
CA TRP A 220 -25.69 1.31 31.95
C TRP A 220 -24.57 1.69 32.91
N VAL A 221 -24.41 0.95 34.02
CA VAL A 221 -23.26 1.16 34.93
C VAL A 221 -21.97 0.80 34.22
N LEU A 222 -21.96 -0.32 33.50
CA LEU A 222 -20.81 -0.73 32.72
C LEU A 222 -20.57 0.25 31.55
N VAL A 223 -21.63 0.77 30.89
CA VAL A 223 -21.48 1.77 29.81
C VAL A 223 -20.78 3.00 30.35
N ALA A 224 -21.24 3.49 31.51
CA ALA A 224 -20.65 4.65 32.15
C ALA A 224 -19.17 4.41 32.48
N LEU A 225 -18.81 3.25 33.02
CA LEU A 225 -17.42 2.88 33.32
C LEU A 225 -16.55 2.84 32.06
N VAL A 226 -17.02 2.24 30.96
CA VAL A 226 -16.28 2.21 29.68
C VAL A 226 -16.13 3.62 29.11
N VAL A 227 -17.18 4.44 29.14
CA VAL A 227 -17.14 5.83 28.65
C VAL A 227 -16.15 6.66 29.46
N VAL A 228 -16.22 6.60 30.80
CA VAL A 228 -15.30 7.31 31.69
C VAL A 228 -13.85 6.85 31.48
N GLY A 229 -13.61 5.54 31.39
CA GLY A 229 -12.29 4.98 31.13
C GLY A 229 -11.75 5.40 29.76
N THR A 230 -12.56 5.32 28.71
CA THR A 230 -12.16 5.71 27.35
C THR A 230 -11.85 7.21 27.27
N LEU A 231 -12.69 8.06 27.84
CA LEU A 231 -12.43 9.51 27.93
C LEU A 231 -11.17 9.79 28.73
N GLY A 232 -10.97 9.10 29.86
CA GLY A 232 -9.76 9.21 30.67
C GLY A 232 -8.49 8.84 29.88
N ALA A 233 -8.54 7.77 29.08
CA ALA A 233 -7.43 7.34 28.25
C ALA A 233 -7.10 8.37 27.14
N VAL A 234 -8.12 8.95 26.50
CA VAL A 234 -7.96 9.98 25.46
C VAL A 234 -7.43 11.31 26.03
N LEU A 235 -7.82 11.65 27.25
CA LEU A 235 -7.39 12.89 27.94
C LEU A 235 -6.06 12.73 28.68
N ALA A 236 -5.54 11.52 28.82
CA ALA A 236 -4.30 11.22 29.54
C ALA A 236 -3.10 11.96 28.94
N ARG A 237 -2.39 12.72 29.77
CA ARG A 237 -1.19 13.48 29.35
C ARG A 237 0.10 12.67 29.45
N THR A 238 0.10 11.62 30.27
CA THR A 238 1.24 10.74 30.49
C THR A 238 0.90 9.33 30.02
N ARG A 239 1.92 8.60 29.55
CA ARG A 239 1.75 7.23 29.04
C ARG A 239 1.35 6.26 30.15
N ILE A 240 1.90 6.43 31.35
CA ILE A 240 1.57 5.59 32.52
C ILE A 240 0.09 5.76 32.87
N ALA A 241 -0.40 7.01 32.97
CA ALA A 241 -1.82 7.24 33.24
C ALA A 241 -2.71 6.62 32.16
N ALA A 242 -2.35 6.76 30.88
CA ALA A 242 -3.11 6.14 29.79
C ALA A 242 -3.22 4.62 29.91
N ILE A 243 -2.13 3.94 30.31
CA ILE A 243 -2.12 2.47 30.45
C ILE A 243 -2.88 2.02 31.70
N VAL A 244 -2.77 2.74 32.81
CA VAL A 244 -3.56 2.44 34.01
C VAL A 244 -5.05 2.58 33.71
N VAL A 245 -5.45 3.65 33.01
CA VAL A 245 -6.85 3.86 32.63
C VAL A 245 -7.31 2.84 31.60
N LEU A 246 -6.46 2.43 30.65
CA LEU A 246 -6.77 1.36 29.71
C LEU A 246 -7.00 0.02 30.45
N GLY A 247 -6.23 -0.25 31.49
CA GLY A 247 -6.48 -1.37 32.41
C GLY A 247 -7.89 -1.36 32.96
N VAL A 248 -8.36 -0.21 33.47
CA VAL A 248 -9.74 -0.06 33.96
C VAL A 248 -10.78 -0.38 32.88
N VAL A 249 -10.54 0.03 31.63
CA VAL A 249 -11.41 -0.32 30.50
C VAL A 249 -11.39 -1.83 30.26
N GLY A 250 -10.22 -2.48 30.25
CA GLY A 250 -10.10 -3.94 30.09
C GLY A 250 -10.78 -4.76 31.20
N PHE A 251 -10.65 -4.32 32.47
CA PHE A 251 -11.40 -4.90 33.59
C PHE A 251 -12.91 -4.69 33.45
N THR A 252 -13.34 -3.52 32.98
CA THR A 252 -14.77 -3.28 32.73
C THR A 252 -15.30 -4.18 31.61
N MET A 253 -14.52 -4.40 30.54
CA MET A 253 -14.86 -5.35 29.47
C MET A 253 -14.90 -6.79 29.96
N THR A 254 -14.03 -7.17 30.91
CA THR A 254 -14.08 -8.49 31.57
C THR A 254 -15.42 -8.69 32.27
N LEU A 255 -15.85 -7.71 33.06
CA LEU A 255 -17.15 -7.73 33.72
C LEU A 255 -18.30 -7.74 32.71
N TRP A 256 -18.15 -7.03 31.58
CA TRP A 256 -19.13 -7.03 30.50
C TRP A 256 -19.32 -8.42 29.90
N TYR A 257 -18.23 -9.11 29.54
CA TYR A 257 -18.31 -10.47 29.00
C TYR A 257 -18.90 -11.45 30.01
N PHE A 258 -18.54 -11.31 31.29
CA PHE A 258 -19.12 -12.13 32.35
C PHE A 258 -20.64 -11.90 32.50
N ALA A 259 -21.09 -10.64 32.45
CA ALA A 259 -22.51 -10.28 32.50
C ALA A 259 -23.31 -10.83 31.31
N LEU A 260 -22.67 -10.96 30.15
CA LEU A 260 -23.23 -11.61 28.96
C LEU A 260 -23.19 -13.15 29.00
N GLY A 261 -22.65 -13.76 30.07
CA GLY A 261 -22.54 -15.22 30.22
C GLY A 261 -21.33 -15.84 29.52
N ALA A 262 -20.38 -15.05 29.01
CA ALA A 262 -19.20 -15.51 28.30
C ALA A 262 -18.00 -15.67 29.26
N ALA A 263 -18.05 -16.67 30.14
CA ALA A 263 -17.04 -16.86 31.19
C ALA A 263 -15.62 -17.07 30.66
N ASP A 264 -15.43 -17.91 29.64
CA ASP A 264 -14.10 -18.16 29.03
C ASP A 264 -13.52 -16.90 28.36
N VAL A 265 -14.38 -16.12 27.71
CA VAL A 265 -13.99 -14.84 27.09
C VAL A 265 -13.64 -13.80 28.16
N ALA A 266 -14.32 -13.81 29.30
CA ALA A 266 -13.99 -12.93 30.42
C ALA A 266 -12.63 -13.28 31.04
N ILE A 267 -12.36 -14.57 31.29
CA ILE A 267 -11.08 -15.02 31.86
C ILE A 267 -9.92 -14.71 30.90
N THR A 268 -10.07 -15.02 29.61
CA THR A 268 -9.06 -14.67 28.59
C THR A 268 -8.81 -13.17 28.55
N GLN A 269 -9.87 -12.35 28.49
CA GLN A 269 -9.76 -10.89 28.46
C GLN A 269 -9.01 -10.33 29.67
N LEU A 270 -9.33 -10.84 30.87
CA LEU A 270 -8.66 -10.43 32.11
C LEU A 270 -7.15 -10.72 32.06
N LEU A 271 -6.78 -11.94 31.66
CA LEU A 271 -5.38 -12.37 31.64
C LEU A 271 -4.59 -11.66 30.54
N VAL A 272 -5.20 -11.46 29.36
CA VAL A 272 -4.61 -10.67 28.27
C VAL A 272 -4.40 -9.22 28.70
N GLU A 273 -5.36 -8.62 29.41
CA GLU A 273 -5.23 -7.25 29.92
C GLU A 273 -4.04 -7.14 30.89
N ILE A 274 -3.96 -8.03 31.88
CA ILE A 274 -2.86 -8.06 32.86
C ILE A 274 -1.51 -8.22 32.14
N LEU A 275 -1.38 -9.19 31.23
CA LEU A 275 -0.15 -9.42 30.50
C LEU A 275 0.22 -8.27 29.58
N THR A 276 -0.75 -7.66 28.91
CA THR A 276 -0.54 -6.49 28.05
C THR A 276 -0.02 -5.31 28.86
N VAL A 277 -0.60 -5.05 30.03
CA VAL A 277 -0.10 -4.02 30.96
C VAL A 277 1.34 -4.32 31.37
N CYS A 278 1.64 -5.56 31.79
CA CYS A 278 3.00 -5.95 32.17
C CYS A 278 4.02 -5.74 31.03
N VAL A 279 3.71 -6.21 29.81
CA VAL A 279 4.57 -6.03 28.63
C VAL A 279 4.70 -4.55 28.27
N MET A 280 3.62 -3.78 28.34
CA MET A 280 3.63 -2.37 28.00
C MET A 280 4.49 -1.56 28.97
N VAL A 281 4.52 -1.90 30.26
CA VAL A 281 5.42 -1.27 31.24
C VAL A 281 6.90 -1.47 30.84
N LEU A 282 7.28 -2.64 30.32
CA LEU A 282 8.63 -2.91 29.80
C LEU A 282 8.99 -2.08 28.57
N LEU A 283 8.00 -1.64 27.80
CA LEU A 283 8.17 -0.73 26.66
C LEU A 283 8.23 0.73 27.13
N LEU A 284 7.37 1.13 28.07
CA LEU A 284 7.28 2.51 28.56
C LEU A 284 8.57 3.01 29.24
N ARG A 285 9.33 2.12 29.87
CA ARG A 285 10.64 2.48 30.45
C ARG A 285 11.65 2.98 29.40
N ARG A 286 11.40 2.75 28.11
CA ARG A 286 12.23 3.21 26.97
C ARG A 286 11.64 4.41 26.23
N LEU A 287 10.40 4.80 26.54
CA LEU A 287 9.68 5.88 25.86
C LEU A 287 9.54 7.12 26.77
N PRO A 288 9.42 8.34 26.22
CA PRO A 288 9.22 9.54 27.02
C PRO A 288 7.91 9.48 27.82
N LEU A 289 7.90 10.05 29.04
CA LEU A 289 6.76 9.97 29.98
C LEU A 289 5.46 10.59 29.44
N ARG A 290 5.59 11.67 28.67
CA ARG A 290 4.47 12.46 28.14
C ARG A 290 4.26 12.20 26.67
N PHE A 291 3.01 12.30 26.23
CA PHE A 291 2.71 12.34 24.81
C PHE A 291 3.20 13.65 24.18
N GLN A 292 3.59 13.61 22.92
CA GLN A 292 3.93 14.81 22.17
C GLN A 292 2.69 15.68 21.98
N ARG A 293 2.85 17.00 22.04
CA ARG A 293 1.75 17.94 21.82
C ARG A 293 1.50 18.09 20.33
N GLU A 294 0.29 17.79 19.90
CA GLU A 294 -0.16 17.98 18.52
C GLU A 294 -0.72 19.38 18.29
N LYS A 295 -0.64 19.85 17.04
CA LYS A 295 -1.29 21.10 16.61
C LYS A 295 -2.82 20.97 16.72
N LYS A 296 -3.52 22.09 16.95
CA LYS A 296 -4.99 22.11 17.14
C LYS A 296 -5.76 21.53 15.95
N ARG A 297 -5.46 21.95 14.71
CA ARG A 297 -6.22 21.57 13.51
C ARG A 297 -6.19 20.05 13.24
N PRO A 298 -5.03 19.36 13.16
CA PRO A 298 -4.99 17.90 12.99
C PRO A 298 -5.72 17.15 14.09
N ARG A 299 -5.66 17.64 15.33
CA ARG A 299 -6.37 17.05 16.47
C ARG A 299 -7.89 17.13 16.30
N ILE A 300 -8.42 18.26 15.85
CA ILE A 300 -9.86 18.43 15.60
C ILE A 300 -10.32 17.50 14.48
N VAL A 301 -9.56 17.42 13.38
CA VAL A 301 -9.89 16.51 12.26
C VAL A 301 -9.92 15.06 12.74
N ALA A 302 -8.91 14.62 13.50
CA ALA A 302 -8.89 13.27 14.06
C ALA A 302 -10.07 13.02 15.00
N ALA A 303 -10.47 14.00 15.82
CA ALA A 303 -11.63 13.90 16.69
C ALA A 303 -12.95 13.77 15.90
N VAL A 304 -13.13 14.56 14.83
CA VAL A 304 -14.32 14.47 13.96
C VAL A 304 -14.40 13.10 13.29
N VAL A 305 -13.29 12.60 12.76
CA VAL A 305 -13.22 11.26 12.14
C VAL A 305 -13.50 10.16 13.17
N ALA A 306 -12.92 10.25 14.37
CA ALA A 306 -13.13 9.27 15.43
C ALA A 306 -14.58 9.26 15.94
N VAL A 307 -15.19 10.43 16.15
CA VAL A 307 -16.60 10.54 16.54
C VAL A 307 -17.52 10.03 15.44
N GLY A 308 -17.26 10.42 14.18
CA GLY A 308 -18.03 9.92 13.03
C GLY A 308 -17.99 8.40 12.91
N ALA A 309 -16.81 7.80 13.05
CA ALA A 309 -16.64 6.35 13.04
C ALA A 309 -17.24 5.66 14.29
N GLY A 310 -17.19 6.31 15.45
CA GLY A 310 -17.83 5.83 16.67
C GLY A 310 -19.35 5.79 16.53
N VAL A 311 -19.96 6.87 16.06
CA VAL A 311 -21.41 6.94 15.76
C VAL A 311 -21.79 5.90 14.71
N ALA A 312 -21.01 5.78 13.64
CA ALA A 312 -21.22 4.79 12.59
C ALA A 312 -21.20 3.35 13.13
N THR A 313 -20.22 3.02 13.97
CA THR A 313 -20.13 1.71 14.64
C THR A 313 -21.34 1.47 15.56
N THR A 314 -21.72 2.46 16.37
CA THR A 314 -22.88 2.36 17.26
C THR A 314 -24.17 2.12 16.49
N LEU A 315 -24.41 2.88 15.42
CA LEU A 315 -25.58 2.70 14.55
C LEU A 315 -25.56 1.32 13.89
N GLY A 316 -24.39 0.87 13.41
CA GLY A 316 -24.24 -0.46 12.82
C GLY A 316 -24.55 -1.58 13.81
N VAL A 317 -23.97 -1.55 15.02
CA VAL A 317 -24.22 -2.56 16.06
C VAL A 317 -25.70 -2.55 16.49
N TRP A 318 -26.31 -1.38 16.67
CA TRP A 318 -27.73 -1.25 16.99
C TRP A 318 -28.66 -1.70 15.86
N ALA A 319 -28.25 -1.50 14.60
CA ALA A 319 -29.03 -1.92 13.44
C ALA A 319 -28.92 -3.42 13.16
N PHE A 320 -27.80 -4.08 13.46
CA PHE A 320 -27.53 -5.46 13.02
C PHE A 320 -27.51 -6.50 14.14
N THR A 321 -27.54 -6.12 15.41
CA THR A 321 -27.60 -7.07 16.53
C THR A 321 -28.99 -7.09 17.19
N GLY A 322 -29.35 -8.21 17.82
CA GLY A 322 -30.64 -8.37 18.52
C GLY A 322 -31.89 -8.38 17.63
N ARG A 323 -31.75 -8.66 16.33
CA ARG A 323 -32.86 -8.66 15.34
C ARG A 323 -33.18 -10.03 14.74
N ARG A 324 -32.61 -11.09 15.32
CA ARG A 324 -32.86 -12.47 14.92
C ARG A 324 -32.84 -13.36 16.15
N GLU A 325 -33.56 -14.47 16.06
CA GLU A 325 -33.44 -15.57 17.01
C GLU A 325 -32.05 -16.22 16.95
N MET A 326 -31.83 -17.14 17.89
CA MET A 326 -30.62 -17.98 17.93
C MET A 326 -30.34 -18.61 16.56
N SER A 327 -29.09 -18.55 16.10
CA SER A 327 -28.72 -19.14 14.81
C SER A 327 -28.79 -20.66 14.86
N GLU A 328 -29.11 -21.28 13.73
CA GLU A 328 -29.14 -22.74 13.59
C GLU A 328 -27.83 -23.40 14.04
N ALA A 329 -26.68 -22.80 13.71
CA ALA A 329 -25.38 -23.27 14.17
C ALA A 329 -25.25 -23.24 15.71
N ALA A 330 -25.75 -22.19 16.37
CA ALA A 330 -25.70 -22.11 17.84
C ALA A 330 -26.65 -23.13 18.48
N ALA A 331 -27.84 -23.31 17.91
CA ALA A 331 -28.79 -24.34 18.33
C ALA A 331 -28.20 -25.75 18.17
N TYR A 332 -27.45 -26.00 17.08
CA TYR A 332 -26.75 -27.25 16.84
C TYR A 332 -25.66 -27.51 17.89
N TYR A 333 -24.79 -26.53 18.18
CA TYR A 333 -23.75 -26.70 19.19
C TYR A 333 -24.33 -26.96 20.59
N LEU A 334 -25.45 -26.32 20.94
CA LEU A 334 -26.12 -26.54 22.22
C LEU A 334 -26.78 -27.91 22.33
N ARG A 335 -27.31 -28.44 21.23
CA ARG A 335 -28.02 -29.72 21.23
C ARG A 335 -27.07 -30.91 21.11
N GLU A 336 -26.12 -30.84 20.19
CA GLU A 336 -25.26 -31.98 19.80
C GLU A 336 -23.84 -31.87 20.38
N GLY A 337 -23.44 -30.71 20.92
CA GLY A 337 -22.06 -30.43 21.30
C GLY A 337 -21.49 -31.44 22.29
N GLU A 338 -22.18 -31.66 23.41
CA GLU A 338 -21.74 -32.59 24.45
C GLU A 338 -21.79 -34.05 23.98
N GLU A 339 -22.80 -34.44 23.20
CA GLU A 339 -22.94 -35.80 22.68
C GLU A 339 -21.81 -36.16 21.70
N LEU A 340 -21.48 -35.25 20.78
CA LEU A 340 -20.47 -35.48 19.75
C LEU A 340 -19.03 -35.36 20.27
N THR A 341 -18.78 -34.44 21.20
CA THR A 341 -17.40 -34.14 21.66
C THR A 341 -17.07 -34.82 22.99
N GLY A 342 -18.09 -35.09 23.82
CA GLY A 342 -17.95 -35.52 25.21
C GLY A 342 -17.74 -34.37 26.20
N GLY A 343 -17.82 -33.11 25.76
CA GLY A 343 -17.53 -31.93 26.57
C GLY A 343 -18.74 -31.06 26.86
N ALA A 344 -18.95 -30.75 28.14
CA ALA A 344 -19.98 -29.82 28.58
C ALA A 344 -19.60 -28.35 28.34
N ASN A 345 -18.31 -28.02 28.16
CA ASN A 345 -17.90 -26.66 27.83
C ASN A 345 -18.07 -26.38 26.33
N ILE A 346 -19.21 -25.76 25.98
CA ILE A 346 -19.54 -25.44 24.59
C ILE A 346 -18.54 -24.49 23.91
N VAL A 347 -17.93 -23.56 24.65
CA VAL A 347 -16.98 -22.60 24.05
C VAL A 347 -15.70 -23.35 23.69
N ASN A 348 -15.17 -24.14 24.63
CA ASN A 348 -13.96 -24.89 24.39
C ASN A 348 -14.15 -25.92 23.26
N THR A 349 -15.24 -26.70 23.29
CA THR A 349 -15.53 -27.70 22.25
C THR A 349 -15.72 -27.06 20.87
N ILE A 350 -16.32 -25.87 20.77
CA ILE A 350 -16.32 -25.11 19.50
C ILE A 350 -14.91 -24.79 19.05
N LEU A 351 -14.05 -24.31 19.95
CA LEU A 351 -12.68 -23.90 19.60
C LEU A 351 -11.79 -25.08 19.22
N VAL A 352 -11.86 -26.21 19.94
CA VAL A 352 -10.88 -27.31 19.76
C VAL A 352 -11.40 -28.51 18.97
N ASP A 353 -12.73 -28.67 18.83
CA ASP A 353 -13.33 -29.79 18.11
C ASP A 353 -14.04 -29.34 16.81
N PHE A 354 -14.99 -28.41 16.90
CA PHE A 354 -15.78 -28.00 15.71
C PHE A 354 -15.03 -27.02 14.78
N ARG A 355 -14.34 -26.03 15.36
CA ARG A 355 -13.63 -24.95 14.66
C ARG A 355 -12.15 -24.89 15.03
N ALA A 356 -11.56 -26.07 15.26
CA ALA A 356 -10.14 -26.27 15.56
C ALA A 356 -9.19 -25.54 14.59
N LEU A 357 -9.60 -25.34 13.34
CA LEU A 357 -8.79 -24.64 12.34
C LEU A 357 -8.58 -23.16 12.69
N ASP A 358 -9.58 -22.51 13.27
CA ASP A 358 -9.47 -21.10 13.70
C ASP A 358 -8.47 -20.99 14.85
N THR A 359 -8.53 -21.91 15.81
CA THR A 359 -7.60 -21.98 16.94
C THR A 359 -6.17 -22.31 16.49
N LEU A 360 -6.00 -23.19 15.50
CA LEU A 360 -4.69 -23.46 14.88
C LEU A 360 -4.15 -22.21 14.15
N GLY A 361 -5.03 -21.47 13.47
CA GLY A 361 -4.70 -20.21 12.81
C GLY A 361 -4.25 -19.14 13.80
N GLU A 362 -5.03 -18.91 14.86
CA GLU A 362 -4.70 -17.97 15.95
C GLU A 362 -3.37 -18.32 16.63
N LEU A 363 -3.16 -19.60 16.94
CA LEU A 363 -1.91 -20.12 17.49
C LEU A 363 -0.71 -19.80 16.58
N THR A 364 -0.88 -20.03 15.27
CA THR A 364 0.15 -19.77 14.27
C THR A 364 0.45 -18.28 14.17
N VAL A 365 -0.58 -17.42 14.15
CA VAL A 365 -0.42 -15.95 14.14
C VAL A 365 0.33 -15.48 15.39
N LEU A 366 -0.03 -15.99 16.56
CA LEU A 366 0.64 -15.67 17.82
C LEU A 366 2.11 -16.12 17.81
N GLY A 367 2.38 -17.34 17.33
CA GLY A 367 3.75 -17.86 17.18
C GLY A 367 4.60 -17.02 16.22
N VAL A 368 4.04 -16.65 15.07
CA VAL A 368 4.67 -15.75 14.10
C VAL A 368 4.94 -14.37 14.71
N ALA A 369 4.01 -13.82 15.50
CA ALA A 369 4.24 -12.55 16.21
C ALA A 369 5.41 -12.64 17.20
N GLY A 370 5.53 -13.76 17.93
CA GLY A 370 6.67 -14.04 18.81
C GLY A 370 8.01 -14.11 18.07
N ILE A 371 8.04 -14.80 16.92
CA ILE A 371 9.23 -14.89 16.06
C ILE A 371 9.57 -13.52 15.45
N ALA A 372 8.58 -12.80 14.93
CA ALA A 372 8.76 -11.48 14.35
C ALA A 372 9.35 -10.49 15.37
N MET A 373 8.86 -10.52 16.61
CA MET A 373 9.43 -9.75 17.71
C MET A 373 10.91 -10.11 17.95
N ALA A 374 11.25 -11.41 17.97
CA ALA A 374 12.64 -11.85 18.13
C ALA A 374 13.54 -11.36 16.99
N VAL A 375 13.09 -11.50 15.73
CA VAL A 375 13.81 -11.04 14.54
C VAL A 375 13.99 -9.52 14.54
N LEU A 376 12.95 -8.76 14.84
CA LEU A 376 13.01 -7.30 14.90
C LEU A 376 13.98 -6.79 15.98
N LEU A 377 13.95 -7.40 17.16
CA LEU A 377 14.83 -7.04 18.28
C LEU A 377 16.26 -7.58 18.11
N HIS A 378 16.47 -8.56 17.24
CA HIS A 378 17.80 -8.99 16.82
C HIS A 378 18.38 -8.04 15.76
N GLY A 379 17.59 -7.66 14.76
CA GLY A 379 18.01 -6.80 13.65
C GLY A 379 18.06 -5.31 14.00
N ARG A 380 17.36 -4.86 15.05
CA ARG A 380 17.34 -3.46 15.48
C ARG A 380 17.59 -3.32 16.98
N ARG A 381 18.41 -2.33 17.34
CA ARG A 381 18.66 -2.00 18.74
C ARG A 381 17.45 -1.27 19.34
N PRO A 382 16.86 -1.76 20.43
CA PRO A 382 15.81 -1.04 21.14
C PRO A 382 16.34 0.28 21.69
N ALA A 383 15.46 1.27 21.86
CA ALA A 383 15.82 2.50 22.56
C ALA A 383 16.35 2.17 23.98
N PRO A 384 17.36 2.90 24.47
CA PRO A 384 17.90 2.67 25.81
C PRO A 384 16.82 2.86 26.87
N THR A 385 16.96 2.16 27.99
CA THR A 385 16.12 2.41 29.16
C THR A 385 16.44 3.78 29.73
N ARG A 386 15.42 4.56 30.09
CA ARG A 386 15.61 5.86 30.72
C ARG A 386 16.25 5.68 32.10
N SER A 387 17.32 6.42 32.38
CA SER A 387 17.84 6.57 33.74
C SER A 387 16.94 7.55 34.50
N ALA A 388 16.57 7.18 35.72
CA ALA A 388 16.04 8.11 36.70
C ALA A 388 17.18 8.48 37.66
N HIS A 389 17.30 9.75 38.04
CA HIS A 389 18.18 10.13 39.13
C HIS A 389 17.51 9.65 40.43
N LEU A 390 18.04 8.55 40.97
CA LEU A 390 17.57 7.95 42.21
C LEU A 390 18.59 8.30 43.30
N ASP A 391 18.09 8.67 44.47
CA ASP A 391 18.92 8.87 45.64
C ASP A 391 19.35 7.52 46.21
N THR A 392 20.59 7.15 45.93
CA THR A 392 21.19 5.87 46.35
C THR A 392 21.57 5.84 47.83
N SER A 393 21.47 6.95 48.55
CA SER A 393 21.75 7.01 49.99
C SER A 393 20.62 6.41 50.85
N THR A 394 19.44 6.24 50.26
CA THR A 394 18.26 5.75 50.98
C THR A 394 18.18 4.23 50.98
N PRO A 395 17.65 3.59 52.06
CA PRO A 395 17.40 2.15 52.10
C PRO A 395 16.45 1.65 50.99
N LEU A 396 15.66 2.55 50.40
CA LEU A 396 14.73 2.24 49.31
C LEU A 396 15.42 2.02 47.97
N ALA A 397 16.69 2.41 47.83
CA ALA A 397 17.45 2.28 46.59
C ALA A 397 17.92 0.84 46.31
N ASP A 398 18.09 0.02 47.35
CA ASP A 398 18.47 -1.38 47.17
C ASP A 398 17.26 -2.20 46.72
N ALA A 399 17.19 -2.46 45.40
CA ALA A 399 16.14 -3.27 44.80
C ALA A 399 16.08 -4.70 45.36
N ALA A 400 17.20 -5.27 45.80
CA ALA A 400 17.19 -6.60 46.42
C ALA A 400 16.49 -6.54 47.77
N VAL A 401 16.81 -5.58 48.64
CA VAL A 401 16.14 -5.47 49.94
C VAL A 401 14.67 -5.08 49.77
N ASN A 402 14.36 -4.14 48.88
CA ASN A 402 13.00 -3.63 48.71
C ASN A 402 12.06 -4.63 48.00
N SER A 403 12.60 -5.56 47.19
CA SER A 403 11.82 -6.63 46.53
C SER A 403 11.48 -7.81 47.43
N VAL A 404 11.86 -7.82 48.72
CA VAL A 404 11.59 -8.95 49.63
C VAL A 404 10.09 -9.30 49.70
N PHE A 405 9.20 -8.31 49.77
CA PHE A 405 7.75 -8.56 49.83
C PHE A 405 7.25 -9.29 48.58
N VAL A 406 7.58 -8.77 47.39
CA VAL A 406 7.16 -9.36 46.12
C VAL A 406 7.79 -10.74 45.93
N ARG A 407 9.06 -10.94 46.31
CA ARG A 407 9.73 -12.25 46.22
C ARG A 407 9.10 -13.29 47.13
N SER A 408 8.76 -12.92 48.36
CA SER A 408 8.10 -13.82 49.31
C SER A 408 6.70 -14.20 48.82
N ILE A 409 5.91 -13.23 48.36
CA ILE A 409 4.59 -13.48 47.77
C ILE A 409 4.71 -14.37 46.52
N THR A 410 5.71 -14.12 45.67
CA THR A 410 5.93 -14.91 44.45
C THR A 410 6.34 -16.35 44.76
N ARG A 411 7.14 -16.59 45.81
CA ARG A 411 7.46 -17.95 46.28
C ARG A 411 6.24 -18.71 46.76
N LEU A 412 5.28 -18.02 47.37
CA LEU A 412 4.01 -18.60 47.83
C LEU A 412 3.04 -18.84 46.67
N LEU A 413 2.83 -17.83 45.82
CA LEU A 413 1.86 -17.87 44.72
C LEU A 413 2.36 -18.66 43.50
N GLY A 414 3.67 -18.77 43.29
CA GLY A 414 4.24 -19.45 42.11
C GLY A 414 3.72 -20.88 41.92
N PRO A 415 3.83 -21.77 42.92
CA PRO A 415 3.27 -23.12 42.85
C PRO A 415 1.76 -23.13 42.62
N VAL A 416 1.02 -22.20 43.25
CA VAL A 416 -0.44 -22.08 43.10
C VAL A 416 -0.81 -21.69 41.66
N ILE A 417 -0.09 -20.75 41.05
CA ILE A 417 -0.31 -20.32 39.66
C ILE A 417 -0.04 -21.47 38.69
N ILE A 418 1.04 -22.25 38.91
CA ILE A 418 1.35 -23.41 38.08
C ILE A 418 0.27 -24.49 38.24
N ALA A 419 -0.15 -24.79 39.47
CA ALA A 419 -1.22 -25.75 39.73
C ALA A 419 -2.53 -25.31 39.05
N LEU A 420 -2.91 -24.03 39.19
CA LEU A 420 -4.10 -23.46 38.57
C LEU A 420 -4.02 -23.51 37.03
N SER A 421 -2.86 -23.19 36.46
CA SER A 421 -2.58 -23.30 35.03
C SER A 421 -2.83 -24.73 34.53
N MET A 422 -2.34 -25.75 35.25
CA MET A 422 -2.55 -27.16 34.89
C MET A 422 -4.00 -27.62 35.09
N ILE A 423 -4.67 -27.15 36.15
CA ILE A 423 -6.09 -27.45 36.37
C ILE A 423 -6.94 -26.90 35.23
N LEU A 424 -6.70 -25.65 34.80
CA LEU A 424 -7.44 -25.06 33.68
C LEU A 424 -7.20 -25.77 32.35
N LEU A 425 -5.98 -26.28 32.13
CA LEU A 425 -5.65 -27.06 30.94
C LEU A 425 -6.42 -28.38 30.92
N LEU A 426 -6.45 -29.09 32.05
CA LEU A 426 -7.07 -30.42 32.13
C LEU A 426 -8.60 -30.36 32.19
N ARG A 427 -9.19 -29.32 32.79
CA ARG A 427 -10.65 -29.20 32.95
C ARG A 427 -11.36 -28.55 31.77
N GLY A 428 -10.62 -27.97 30.82
CA GLY A 428 -11.17 -27.07 29.79
C GLY A 428 -12.30 -27.66 28.95
N HIS A 429 -12.33 -28.98 28.80
CA HIS A 429 -13.37 -29.69 28.06
C HIS A 429 -14.74 -29.72 28.78
N GLN A 430 -14.76 -29.53 30.11
CA GLN A 430 -15.97 -29.62 30.94
C GLN A 430 -16.35 -28.30 31.62
N GLU A 431 -15.36 -27.48 31.98
CA GLU A 431 -15.56 -26.22 32.68
C GLU A 431 -14.79 -25.08 32.00
N PRO A 432 -15.08 -23.81 32.33
CA PRO A 432 -14.32 -22.68 31.81
C PRO A 432 -12.80 -22.88 32.01
N GLY A 433 -12.02 -22.78 30.94
CA GLY A 433 -10.63 -23.25 30.89
C GLY A 433 -10.10 -23.38 29.46
N GLY A 434 -9.21 -24.35 29.25
CA GLY A 434 -8.61 -24.66 27.94
C GLY A 434 -7.15 -24.21 27.80
N GLY A 435 -6.51 -24.58 26.69
CA GLY A 435 -5.07 -24.37 26.47
C GLY A 435 -4.63 -22.90 26.51
N PHE A 436 -5.44 -22.00 25.95
CA PHE A 436 -5.15 -20.56 25.95
C PHE A 436 -5.20 -19.95 27.35
N ASN A 437 -6.32 -20.14 28.06
CA ASN A 437 -6.51 -19.62 29.42
C ASN A 437 -5.44 -20.13 30.37
N ALA A 438 -5.19 -21.44 30.35
CA ALA A 438 -4.12 -22.07 31.12
C ALA A 438 -2.77 -21.40 30.86
N ALA A 439 -2.38 -21.24 29.59
CA ALA A 439 -1.08 -20.65 29.26
C ALA A 439 -0.96 -19.18 29.62
N LEU A 440 -2.03 -18.40 29.54
CA LEU A 440 -2.02 -17.01 29.97
C LEU A 440 -1.89 -16.90 31.50
N ILE A 441 -2.49 -17.79 32.29
CA ILE A 441 -2.26 -17.88 33.74
C ILE A 441 -0.79 -18.23 34.02
N GLY A 442 -0.25 -19.26 33.36
CA GLY A 442 1.17 -19.59 33.45
C GLY A 442 2.07 -18.40 33.07
N GLY A 443 1.70 -17.68 32.00
CA GLY A 443 2.31 -16.44 31.56
C GLY A 443 2.31 -15.33 32.61
N ALA A 444 1.19 -15.15 33.32
CA ALA A 444 1.09 -14.18 34.41
C ALA A 444 2.00 -14.58 35.59
N GLY A 445 2.17 -15.87 35.84
CA GLY A 445 3.19 -16.39 36.76
C GLY A 445 4.61 -15.98 36.37
N PHE A 446 4.95 -16.06 35.08
CA PHE A 446 6.24 -15.57 34.57
C PHE A 446 6.38 -14.04 34.68
N ALA A 447 5.30 -13.29 34.44
CA ALA A 447 5.30 -11.85 34.66
C ALA A 447 5.58 -11.51 36.13
N LEU A 448 4.97 -12.24 37.07
CA LEU A 448 5.21 -12.08 38.49
C LEU A 448 6.66 -12.41 38.86
N LEU A 449 7.23 -13.49 38.33
CA LEU A 449 8.65 -13.83 38.50
C LEU A 449 9.59 -12.73 37.98
N TYR A 450 9.26 -12.16 36.82
CA TYR A 450 10.03 -11.05 36.24
C TYR A 450 9.99 -9.81 37.14
N LEU A 451 8.81 -9.44 37.66
CA LEU A 451 8.63 -8.29 38.55
C LEU A 451 9.26 -8.49 39.94
N ALA A 452 9.34 -9.74 40.41
CA ALA A 452 9.95 -10.08 41.68
C ALA A 452 11.48 -10.06 41.65
N ALA A 453 12.10 -10.09 40.47
CA ALA A 453 13.54 -10.23 40.35
C ALA A 453 14.28 -8.96 40.81
N PRO A 454 15.38 -9.09 41.58
CA PRO A 454 16.13 -7.94 42.09
C PRO A 454 16.91 -7.18 40.99
N SER A 455 17.10 -7.77 39.81
CA SER A 455 17.83 -7.16 38.70
C SER A 455 17.36 -7.70 37.34
N ASP A 456 17.55 -6.91 36.28
CA ASP A 456 17.25 -7.32 34.90
C ASP A 456 18.04 -8.57 34.43
N THR A 457 19.16 -8.90 35.09
CA THR A 457 19.93 -10.12 34.80
C THR A 457 19.33 -11.35 35.47
N SER A 458 18.80 -11.20 36.69
CA SER A 458 18.17 -12.28 37.46
C SER A 458 16.72 -12.54 37.02
N ALA A 459 16.06 -11.55 36.41
CA ALA A 459 14.69 -11.66 35.88
C ALA A 459 14.54 -12.60 34.68
N ARG A 460 15.65 -13.06 34.08
CA ARG A 460 15.63 -13.85 32.84
C ARG A 460 15.30 -15.30 33.10
N VAL A 461 14.21 -15.77 32.50
CA VAL A 461 13.88 -17.20 32.47
C VAL A 461 14.67 -17.86 31.35
N LYS A 462 15.56 -18.81 31.70
CA LYS A 462 16.47 -19.49 30.75
C LYS A 462 15.80 -20.63 29.96
N TRP A 463 14.54 -20.46 29.58
CA TRP A 463 13.81 -21.46 28.80
C TRP A 463 13.95 -21.18 27.29
N PRO A 464 14.01 -22.21 26.44
CA PRO A 464 14.15 -22.05 25.00
C PRO A 464 12.82 -21.63 24.36
N TYR A 465 12.42 -20.38 24.57
CA TYR A 465 11.10 -19.87 24.18
C TYR A 465 10.78 -20.03 22.69
N MET A 466 11.77 -19.93 21.79
CA MET A 466 11.56 -20.20 20.34
C MET A 466 11.25 -21.68 20.06
N VAL A 467 11.86 -22.61 20.81
CA VAL A 467 11.56 -24.03 20.71
C VAL A 467 10.18 -24.32 21.26
N LEU A 468 9.76 -23.65 22.34
CA LEU A 468 8.40 -23.79 22.88
C LEU A 468 7.33 -23.32 21.86
N ILE A 469 7.57 -22.20 21.18
CA ILE A 469 6.68 -21.73 20.10
C ILE A 469 6.61 -22.75 18.96
N GLY A 470 7.77 -23.16 18.43
CA GLY A 470 7.83 -24.11 17.32
C GLY A 470 7.24 -25.47 17.67
N ALA A 471 7.56 -26.01 18.84
CA ALA A 471 7.02 -27.27 19.33
C ALA A 471 5.51 -27.20 19.56
N GLY A 472 5.00 -26.10 20.13
CA GLY A 472 3.57 -25.93 20.34
C GLY A 472 2.78 -25.94 19.04
N VAL A 473 3.21 -25.16 18.04
CA VAL A 473 2.60 -25.14 16.69
C VAL A 473 2.73 -26.51 16.01
N ALA A 474 3.90 -27.15 16.11
CA ALA A 474 4.14 -28.47 15.52
C ALA A 474 3.25 -29.55 16.15
N ILE A 475 3.10 -29.56 17.48
CA ILE A 475 2.22 -30.49 18.20
C ILE A 475 0.78 -30.28 17.78
N ALA A 476 0.26 -29.04 17.81
CA ALA A 476 -1.11 -28.75 17.40
C ALA A 476 -1.39 -29.17 15.95
N THR A 477 -0.45 -28.89 15.04
CA THR A 477 -0.54 -29.28 13.63
C THR A 477 -0.49 -30.80 13.46
N ALA A 478 0.42 -31.48 14.16
CA ALA A 478 0.54 -32.93 14.13
C ALA A 478 -0.71 -33.62 14.66
N THR A 479 -1.28 -33.13 15.77
CA THR A 479 -2.58 -33.58 16.29
C THR A 479 -3.68 -33.40 15.26
N GLY A 480 -3.67 -32.30 14.50
CA GLY A 480 -4.58 -32.12 13.38
C GLY A 480 -4.45 -33.19 12.28
N PHE A 481 -3.21 -33.56 11.93
CA PHE A 481 -2.97 -34.63 10.96
C PHE A 481 -3.39 -36.01 11.48
N LEU A 482 -3.31 -36.26 12.80
CA LEU A 482 -3.82 -37.51 13.39
C LEU A 482 -5.32 -37.70 13.15
N GLY A 483 -6.10 -36.62 13.01
CA GLY A 483 -7.53 -36.70 12.69
C GLY A 483 -7.86 -37.44 11.39
N TYR A 484 -6.93 -37.52 10.42
CA TYR A 484 -7.12 -38.34 9.23
C TYR A 484 -7.21 -39.84 9.52
N ALA A 485 -6.79 -40.30 10.69
CA ALA A 485 -7.00 -41.68 11.12
C ALA A 485 -8.49 -42.03 11.28
N ASP A 486 -9.34 -41.03 11.55
CA ASP A 486 -10.79 -41.18 11.69
C ASP A 486 -11.53 -40.08 10.91
N GLY A 487 -11.18 -39.86 9.64
CA GLY A 487 -11.93 -38.98 8.75
C GLY A 487 -11.10 -37.84 8.15
N SER A 488 -11.01 -36.71 8.83
CA SER A 488 -10.46 -35.46 8.26
C SER A 488 -9.46 -34.75 9.18
N PHE A 489 -8.73 -33.80 8.61
CA PHE A 489 -7.84 -32.92 9.36
C PHE A 489 -8.56 -32.26 10.55
N LEU A 490 -7.88 -32.23 11.71
CA LEU A 490 -8.36 -31.67 12.98
C LEU A 490 -9.63 -32.31 13.57
N ARG A 491 -10.04 -33.48 13.08
CA ARG A 491 -11.06 -34.26 13.76
C ARG A 491 -10.48 -34.86 15.06
N PRO A 492 -11.11 -34.65 16.23
CA PRO A 492 -10.64 -35.22 17.48
C PRO A 492 -10.76 -36.74 17.46
N LEU A 493 -9.75 -37.41 18.01
CA LEU A 493 -9.76 -38.84 18.27
C LEU A 493 -10.08 -39.07 19.75
N HIS A 494 -11.05 -39.93 20.02
CA HIS A 494 -11.47 -40.29 21.37
C HIS A 494 -10.93 -41.66 21.76
N ALA A 495 -10.45 -41.78 23.00
CA ALA A 495 -10.02 -43.03 23.60
C ALA A 495 -10.52 -43.10 25.05
N GLU A 496 -11.02 -44.25 25.46
CA GLU A 496 -11.38 -44.48 26.86
C GLU A 496 -10.21 -45.14 27.58
N LEU A 497 -9.66 -44.47 28.59
CA LEU A 497 -8.57 -44.99 29.42
C LEU A 497 -8.96 -44.86 30.89
N PHE A 498 -8.96 -45.98 31.62
CA PHE A 498 -9.32 -46.03 33.05
C PHE A 498 -10.69 -45.39 33.38
N GLY A 499 -11.67 -45.51 32.48
CA GLY A 499 -13.01 -44.93 32.64
C GLY A 499 -13.08 -43.41 32.37
N MET A 500 -12.00 -42.80 31.91
CA MET A 500 -11.97 -41.39 31.48
C MET A 500 -11.98 -41.32 29.95
N LYS A 501 -12.83 -40.45 29.39
CA LYS A 501 -12.83 -40.11 27.96
C LYS A 501 -11.67 -39.15 27.69
N LEU A 502 -10.59 -39.67 27.14
CA LEU A 502 -9.46 -38.87 26.65
C LEU A 502 -9.72 -38.50 25.19
N THR A 503 -9.49 -37.23 24.86
CA THR A 503 -9.58 -36.73 23.50
C THR A 503 -8.23 -36.18 23.05
N SER A 504 -7.88 -36.35 21.78
CA SER A 504 -6.72 -35.70 21.17
C SER A 504 -6.80 -34.16 21.26
N ALA A 505 -7.98 -33.59 21.53
CA ALA A 505 -8.15 -32.16 21.81
C ALA A 505 -7.29 -31.69 23.00
N LEU A 506 -7.06 -32.54 24.01
CA LEU A 506 -6.14 -32.20 25.11
C LEU A 506 -4.69 -32.03 24.61
N VAL A 507 -4.26 -32.88 23.69
CA VAL A 507 -2.91 -32.79 23.08
C VAL A 507 -2.80 -31.54 22.21
N PHE A 508 -3.88 -31.19 21.50
CA PHE A 508 -3.98 -29.94 20.76
C PHE A 508 -3.86 -28.73 21.71
N ASP A 509 -4.58 -28.73 22.83
CA ASP A 509 -4.51 -27.70 23.88
C ASP A 509 -3.13 -27.61 24.53
N VAL A 510 -2.41 -28.73 24.69
CA VAL A 510 -1.00 -28.71 25.13
C VAL A 510 -0.11 -28.00 24.10
N GLY A 511 -0.34 -28.25 22.81
CA GLY A 511 0.34 -27.52 21.72
C GLY A 511 0.10 -26.01 21.81
N VAL A 512 -1.17 -25.62 21.98
CA VAL A 512 -1.57 -24.22 22.22
C VAL A 512 -0.85 -23.65 23.43
N TYR A 513 -0.88 -24.39 24.53
CA TYR A 513 -0.32 -23.97 25.82
C TYR A 513 1.17 -23.65 25.72
N LEU A 514 1.94 -24.54 25.09
CA LEU A 514 3.38 -24.39 24.90
C LEU A 514 3.71 -23.17 24.04
N ALA A 515 2.98 -22.94 22.96
CA ALA A 515 3.29 -21.81 22.09
C ALA A 515 2.95 -20.47 22.75
N VAL A 516 1.80 -20.36 23.42
CA VAL A 516 1.41 -19.14 24.15
C VAL A 516 2.43 -18.81 25.24
N ILE A 517 2.85 -19.80 26.05
CA ILE A 517 3.92 -19.61 27.04
C ILE A 517 5.23 -19.18 26.37
N GLY A 518 5.60 -19.81 25.26
CA GLY A 518 6.78 -19.44 24.49
C GLY A 518 6.75 -17.98 24.04
N VAL A 519 5.60 -17.49 23.55
CA VAL A 519 5.43 -16.09 23.12
C VAL A 519 5.52 -15.13 24.31
N VAL A 520 4.86 -15.43 25.43
CA VAL A 520 4.93 -14.60 26.63
C VAL A 520 6.37 -14.52 27.15
N LEU A 521 7.05 -15.67 27.27
CA LEU A 521 8.46 -15.73 27.67
C LEU A 521 9.36 -14.94 26.71
N ALA A 522 9.13 -15.04 25.40
CA ALA A 522 9.85 -14.26 24.41
C ALA A 522 9.67 -12.76 24.65
N ALA A 523 8.44 -12.30 24.90
CA ALA A 523 8.14 -10.89 25.16
C ALA A 523 8.91 -10.36 26.37
N PHE A 524 8.82 -11.04 27.52
CA PHE A 524 9.52 -10.64 28.74
C PHE A 524 11.04 -10.69 28.58
N ASN A 525 11.59 -11.78 28.04
CA ASN A 525 13.04 -11.94 27.92
C ASN A 525 13.66 -10.99 26.89
N LEU A 526 12.97 -10.69 25.80
CA LEU A 526 13.51 -9.84 24.73
C LEU A 526 13.34 -8.34 25.04
N LEU A 527 12.15 -7.93 25.50
CA LEU A 527 11.87 -6.53 25.84
C LEU A 527 12.48 -6.13 27.20
N GLY A 528 12.63 -7.11 28.09
CA GLY A 528 13.27 -7.01 29.40
C GLY A 528 14.77 -6.71 29.38
N ARG A 529 15.46 -6.85 28.24
CA ARG A 529 16.92 -6.66 28.14
C ARG A 529 17.38 -5.21 28.39
N GLN A 530 17.97 -4.94 29.54
CA GLN A 530 18.99 -3.88 29.63
C GLN A 530 20.29 -4.38 28.98
N ARG A 531 20.66 -3.83 27.82
CA ARG A 531 22.07 -3.76 27.43
C ARG A 531 22.55 -2.41 27.93
N ARG A 532 23.42 -2.40 28.95
CA ARG A 532 24.13 -1.19 29.38
C ARG A 532 24.81 -0.61 28.15
N VAL A 533 24.40 0.59 27.74
CA VAL A 533 25.29 1.45 26.98
C VAL A 533 26.32 1.89 28.01
N VAL A 534 27.54 1.37 27.90
CA VAL A 534 28.68 1.95 28.61
C VAL A 534 28.75 3.39 28.08
N HIS A 535 28.39 4.37 28.90
CA HIS A 535 28.91 5.71 28.68
C HIS A 535 30.41 5.57 28.89
N ASP A 536 31.19 5.84 27.85
CA ASP A 536 32.58 6.21 28.03
C ASP A 536 32.56 7.51 28.86
N ASP A 537 32.59 7.36 30.18
CA ASP A 537 33.02 8.42 31.09
C ASP A 537 34.55 8.55 30.93
N GLU A 538 34.99 8.96 29.75
CA GLU A 538 36.27 9.65 29.59
C GLU A 538 35.96 11.09 29.14
N PRO A 539 36.46 12.11 29.85
CA PRO A 539 36.31 13.48 29.39
C PRO A 539 37.12 13.63 28.12
N THR A 540 36.44 13.67 26.97
CA THR A 540 37.05 14.07 25.70
C THR A 540 37.40 15.54 25.81
N MET A 541 38.63 15.80 26.27
CA MET A 541 39.31 17.09 26.14
C MET A 541 39.31 17.46 24.65
N ILE A 542 38.41 18.36 24.27
CA ILE A 542 38.42 18.99 22.95
C ILE A 542 39.70 19.83 22.89
N LYS A 543 40.77 19.28 22.31
CA LYS A 543 41.88 20.08 21.79
C LYS A 543 41.35 20.82 20.57
N GLU A 544 41.11 22.11 20.72
CA GLU A 544 41.00 23.04 19.59
C GLU A 544 42.30 22.95 18.78
N VAL A 545 42.22 22.34 17.59
CA VAL A 545 43.26 22.47 16.58
C VAL A 545 42.89 23.69 15.74
N SER A 546 43.57 24.78 16.04
CA SER A 546 43.64 26.00 15.23
C SER A 546 44.10 25.65 13.82
N HIS A 547 43.25 25.92 12.83
CA HIS A 547 43.67 26.19 11.46
C HIS A 547 43.49 27.68 11.18
N ARG A 548 44.58 28.43 11.35
CA ARG A 548 44.94 29.61 10.57
C ARG A 548 46.43 29.59 10.33
#